data_AF-A0A929WR70-F1
#
_entry.id   AF-A0A929WR70-F1
#
_cell.length_a   1.000
_cell.length_b   1.000
_cell.length_c   1.000
_cell.angle_alpha   90.00
_cell.angle_beta   90.00
_cell.angle_gamma   90.00
#
_symmetry.space_group_name_H-M   'P 1'
#
loop_
_entity.id
_entity.type
_entity.pdbx_description
1 polymer ?
#
loop_
_entity_poly.entity_id
_entity_poly.type
_entity_poly.pdbx_seq_one_letter_code
_entity_poly.pdbx_strand_id
1 'polypeptide(L)'
;VGCRFASRCLWAGAECVDRYPDLSGEGFHTYSCFHPVQEGDESPAELQAKLEGSAPIDEAVAEPGAQVVYGEVEDTDEVLLDVKEASREYASSGSGFLKRDKGVVSAVDRVSITLKKGETYGLVGESGCGKSTMGRLIAGLEPPSGGAIELGGRDLATLKGRDAVRIHRDVQMMFQDSYAAMDPRMRIDQILAEPMSIQKTGNMRQIAARIMEIIEQVGLTEEILDRYPHEFSGGQLQRIGFARSLTLAPDLIVADEPVSALDVSVQAQVLNLMKDLQAELGLSYLFISHDLAVVQYMADRIGVMYLGRIVEEGPAKEVVENPKHPYTKALIDSIPVPDPEFSHDDQAIKLTGEPPSAVNPPKGCRFRPRCPFAGEECKIQPLLTEETHRVACHHPLLQMSTTQEVDA
;
A
#
# COMPACT_ATOMS: atom_id res chain seq x y z
N VAL A 1 -33.49 -7.04 24.94
CA VAL A 1 -32.13 -6.50 24.74
C VAL A 1 -32.29 -5.28 23.86
N GLY A 2 -31.85 -4.11 24.31
CA GLY A 2 -31.95 -2.88 23.53
C GLY A 2 -31.11 -2.87 22.26
N CYS A 3 -31.12 -1.74 21.58
CA CYS A 3 -30.24 -1.43 20.47
C CYS A 3 -28.77 -1.69 20.84
N ARG A 4 -28.10 -2.56 20.07
CA ARG A 4 -26.68 -2.90 20.29
C ARG A 4 -25.72 -1.73 20.11
N PHE A 5 -26.19 -0.67 19.45
CA PHE A 5 -25.43 0.55 19.19
C PHE A 5 -25.63 1.62 20.26
N ALA A 6 -26.52 1.41 21.25
CA ALA A 6 -26.90 2.44 22.22
C ALA A 6 -25.72 3.03 23.01
N SER A 7 -24.67 2.24 23.29
CA SER A 7 -23.48 2.71 24.01
C SER A 7 -22.54 3.60 23.19
N ARG A 8 -22.74 3.69 21.87
CA ARG A 8 -21.89 4.45 20.94
C ARG A 8 -22.68 5.35 19.99
N CYS A 9 -24.00 5.43 20.16
CA CYS A 9 -24.89 6.22 19.32
C CYS A 9 -25.19 7.56 20.00
N LEU A 10 -24.96 8.65 19.27
CA LEU A 10 -25.10 10.03 19.77
C LEU A 10 -26.54 10.41 20.09
N TRP A 11 -27.50 9.71 19.48
CA TRP A 11 -28.93 9.90 19.66
C TRP A 11 -29.56 8.85 20.58
N ALA A 12 -28.76 8.05 21.28
CA ALA A 12 -29.29 7.00 22.14
C ALA A 12 -30.08 7.58 23.32
N GLY A 13 -31.41 7.45 23.25
CA GLY A 13 -32.30 7.66 24.40
C GLY A 13 -32.40 6.42 25.30
N ALA A 14 -33.10 6.56 26.44
CA ALA A 14 -33.38 5.44 27.35
C ALA A 14 -34.11 4.29 26.64
N GLU A 15 -35.01 4.60 25.69
CA GLU A 15 -35.68 3.58 24.89
C GLU A 15 -34.73 2.72 24.05
N CYS A 16 -33.56 3.24 23.66
CA CYS A 16 -32.58 2.50 22.88
C CYS A 16 -31.87 1.44 23.74
N VAL A 17 -31.74 1.64 25.05
CA VAL A 17 -31.11 0.68 25.96
C VAL A 17 -32.09 -0.42 26.37
N ASP A 18 -33.36 -0.05 26.52
CA ASP A 18 -34.40 -0.94 27.03
C ASP A 18 -34.98 -1.86 25.95
N ARG A 19 -35.14 -1.36 24.72
CA ARG A 19 -35.82 -2.07 23.62
C ARG A 19 -35.16 -1.86 22.26
N TYR A 20 -35.46 -2.76 21.33
CA TYR A 20 -35.02 -2.67 19.95
C TYR A 20 -36.22 -2.21 19.10
N PRO A 21 -36.09 -1.19 18.24
CA PRO A 21 -37.19 -0.69 17.43
C PRO A 21 -37.59 -1.73 16.37
N ASP A 22 -38.89 -1.87 16.10
CA ASP A 22 -39.35 -2.66 14.95
C ASP A 22 -38.96 -1.98 13.64
N LEU A 23 -38.95 -2.75 12.55
CA LEU A 23 -38.72 -2.21 11.21
C LEU A 23 -39.94 -1.37 10.79
N SER A 24 -39.74 -0.06 10.60
CA SER A 24 -40.77 0.93 10.24
C SER A 24 -40.31 1.81 9.05
N GLY A 25 -41.21 2.58 8.45
CA GLY A 25 -40.90 3.47 7.31
C GLY A 25 -42.05 3.56 6.30
N GLU A 26 -41.93 4.50 5.34
CA GLU A 26 -42.90 4.70 4.27
C GLU A 26 -42.35 4.27 2.90
N GLY A 27 -43.18 3.60 2.10
CA GLY A 27 -42.82 3.17 0.74
C GLY A 27 -41.78 2.05 0.72
N PHE A 28 -40.73 2.21 -0.09
CA PHE A 28 -39.64 1.22 -0.24
C PHE A 28 -38.48 1.44 0.74
N HIS A 29 -38.56 2.46 1.61
CA HIS A 29 -37.50 2.77 2.57
C HIS A 29 -37.97 2.41 3.97
N THR A 30 -37.36 1.36 4.53
CA THR A 30 -37.65 0.88 5.89
C THR A 30 -36.37 0.90 6.73
N TYR A 31 -36.51 1.20 8.01
CA TYR A 31 -35.42 1.37 8.96
C TYR A 31 -35.86 0.87 10.34
N SER A 32 -34.89 0.59 11.22
CA SER A 32 -35.14 0.13 12.58
C SER A 32 -34.31 1.01 13.51
N CYS A 33 -34.84 2.22 13.76
CA CYS A 33 -34.25 3.23 14.63
C CYS A 33 -35.36 4.03 15.32
N PHE A 34 -35.23 4.32 16.61
CA PHE A 34 -36.14 5.24 17.30
C PHE A 34 -35.93 6.70 16.88
N HIS A 35 -34.75 7.01 16.32
CA HIS A 35 -34.35 8.33 15.85
C HIS A 35 -33.87 8.22 14.39
N PRO A 36 -34.78 8.03 13.41
CA PRO A 36 -34.42 7.94 12.01
C PRO A 36 -34.00 9.31 11.45
N VAL A 37 -33.01 9.29 10.57
CA VAL A 37 -32.51 10.49 9.88
C VAL A 37 -33.64 11.14 9.09
N GLN A 38 -33.88 12.42 9.36
CA GLN A 38 -34.85 13.27 8.68
C GLN A 38 -34.18 14.10 7.60
N GLU A 39 -34.97 14.57 6.63
CA GLU A 39 -34.51 15.49 5.60
C GLU A 39 -34.13 16.84 6.24
N GLY A 40 -32.86 17.23 6.11
CA GLY A 40 -32.29 18.43 6.75
C GLY A 40 -31.52 18.18 8.05
N ASP A 41 -31.42 16.93 8.51
CA ASP A 41 -30.48 16.58 9.59
C ASP A 41 -29.03 16.81 9.14
N GLU A 42 -28.19 17.32 10.05
CA GLU A 42 -26.77 17.55 9.79
C GLU A 42 -26.05 16.25 9.41
N SER A 43 -25.06 16.34 8.52
CA SER A 43 -24.35 15.14 8.09
C SER A 43 -23.63 14.47 9.27
N PRO A 44 -23.51 13.13 9.29
CA PRO A 44 -22.77 12.43 10.33
C PRO A 44 -21.32 12.94 10.51
N ALA A 45 -20.70 13.44 9.44
CA ALA A 45 -19.36 14.02 9.45
C ALA A 45 -19.30 15.36 10.21
N GLU A 46 -20.28 16.25 10.00
CA GLU A 46 -20.36 17.54 10.69
C GLU A 46 -20.66 17.38 12.18
N LEU A 47 -21.50 16.42 12.54
CA LEU A 47 -21.79 16.10 13.92
C LEU A 47 -20.58 15.50 14.65
N GLN A 48 -19.85 14.58 14.01
CA GLN A 48 -18.61 14.01 14.53
C GLN A 48 -17.57 15.11 14.80
N ALA A 49 -17.39 16.06 13.87
CA ALA A 49 -16.47 17.19 14.04
C ALA A 49 -16.84 18.10 15.22
N LYS A 50 -18.14 18.32 15.49
CA LYS A 50 -18.60 19.10 16.66
C LYS A 50 -18.37 18.37 17.99
N LEU A 51 -18.45 17.05 18.00
CA LEU A 51 -18.19 16.22 19.18
C LEU A 51 -16.71 16.16 19.52
N GLU A 52 -15.85 16.03 18.50
CA GLU A 52 -14.40 16.10 18.66
C GLU A 52 -13.94 17.50 19.11
N GLY A 53 -14.64 18.55 18.68
CA GLY A 53 -14.40 19.92 19.13
C GLY A 53 -14.96 20.30 20.52
N SER A 54 -15.76 19.43 21.16
CA SER A 54 -16.42 19.70 22.46
C SER A 54 -16.00 18.75 23.60
N ALA A 55 -15.05 17.86 23.37
CA ALA A 55 -14.44 17.08 24.44
C ALA A 55 -13.66 18.02 25.40
N PRO A 56 -13.88 17.94 26.73
CA PRO A 56 -13.05 18.64 27.68
C PRO A 56 -11.62 18.08 27.60
N ILE A 57 -10.65 18.99 27.42
CA ILE A 57 -9.23 18.68 27.56
C ILE A 57 -9.03 18.28 29.03
N ASP A 58 -8.75 17.00 29.26
CA ASP A 58 -8.47 16.48 30.60
C ASP A 58 -7.07 16.99 31.03
N GLU A 59 -7.06 18.14 31.69
CA GLU A 59 -5.89 18.68 32.39
C GLU A 59 -5.65 17.85 33.67
N ALA A 60 -4.93 16.73 33.56
CA ALA A 60 -4.35 16.06 34.73
C ALA A 60 -3.01 15.39 34.42
N VAL A 61 -1.97 16.17 34.66
CA VAL A 61 -0.61 15.79 35.10
C VAL A 61 0.29 15.08 34.07
N ALA A 62 0.73 15.84 33.06
CA ALA A 62 2.10 15.69 32.55
C ALA A 62 3.04 16.42 33.52
N GLU A 63 3.95 15.68 34.18
CA GLU A 63 5.06 16.29 34.89
C GLU A 63 5.97 17.02 33.88
N PRO A 64 6.29 18.31 34.09
CA PRO A 64 7.21 19.03 33.20
C PRO A 64 8.64 18.62 33.54
N GLY A 65 9.15 17.59 32.87
CA GLY A 65 10.52 17.12 33.13
C GLY A 65 11.12 16.03 32.23
N ALA A 66 10.34 15.35 31.39
CA ALA A 66 10.91 14.41 30.43
C ALA A 66 10.89 15.02 29.03
N GLN A 67 12.04 15.55 28.59
CA GLN A 67 12.28 15.68 27.16
C GLN A 67 12.20 14.27 26.56
N VAL A 68 11.13 14.00 25.82
CA VAL A 68 11.15 12.92 24.83
C VAL A 68 12.17 13.35 23.80
N VAL A 69 13.38 12.82 23.93
CA VAL A 69 14.39 12.92 22.89
C VAL A 69 13.90 12.03 21.77
N TYR A 70 13.19 12.63 20.81
CA TYR A 70 13.00 12.05 19.50
C TYR A 70 14.40 11.75 18.96
N GLY A 71 14.70 10.46 18.74
CA GLY A 71 15.90 10.09 18.02
C GLY A 71 15.81 10.76 16.65
N GLU A 72 16.76 11.64 16.34
CA GLU A 72 16.94 12.13 14.97
C GLU A 72 17.14 10.88 14.09
N VAL A 73 16.19 10.63 13.18
CA VAL A 73 16.42 9.70 12.09
C VAL A 73 17.51 10.34 11.26
N GLU A 74 18.75 9.85 11.40
CA GLU A 74 19.84 10.25 10.51
C GLU A 74 19.38 10.00 9.08
N ASP A 75 19.33 11.05 8.26
CA ASP A 75 19.14 10.95 6.82
C ASP A 75 20.36 10.24 6.24
N THR A 76 20.32 8.91 6.29
CA THR A 76 21.40 8.07 5.78
C THR A 76 21.24 7.96 4.27
N ASP A 77 22.22 8.46 3.52
CA ASP A 77 22.35 8.19 2.08
C ASP A 77 22.69 6.71 1.77
N GLU A 78 22.55 5.81 2.74
CA GLU A 78 22.82 4.39 2.58
C GLU A 78 21.73 3.72 1.74
N VAL A 79 22.13 3.24 0.56
CA VAL A 79 21.25 2.46 -0.32
C VAL A 79 21.04 1.08 0.27
N LEU A 80 19.80 0.78 0.65
CA LEU A 80 19.40 -0.54 1.16
C LEU A 80 19.11 -1.51 0.02
N LEU A 81 18.39 -1.05 -1.02
CA LEU A 81 18.01 -1.88 -2.16
C LEU A 81 18.39 -1.17 -3.46
N ASP A 82 19.06 -1.91 -4.34
CA ASP A 82 19.45 -1.44 -5.68
C ASP A 82 19.06 -2.50 -6.72
N VAL A 83 18.01 -2.19 -7.49
CA VAL A 83 17.49 -3.00 -8.59
C VAL A 83 18.02 -2.42 -9.89
N LYS A 84 18.74 -3.24 -10.67
CA LYS A 84 19.39 -2.84 -11.92
C LYS A 84 18.81 -3.61 -13.10
N GLU A 85 17.99 -2.93 -13.90
CA GLU A 85 17.41 -3.46 -15.14
C GLU A 85 16.72 -4.83 -14.95
N ALA A 86 16.12 -5.05 -13.78
CA ALA A 86 15.48 -6.32 -13.44
C ALA A 86 14.35 -6.62 -14.42
N SER A 87 14.27 -7.88 -14.83
CA SER A 87 13.28 -8.35 -15.80
C SER A 87 12.73 -9.71 -15.38
N ARG A 88 11.47 -9.97 -15.73
CA ARG A 88 10.80 -11.25 -15.47
C ARG A 88 9.81 -11.58 -16.58
N GLU A 89 10.06 -12.72 -17.22
CA GLU A 89 9.25 -13.27 -18.29
C GLU A 89 8.58 -14.58 -17.86
N TYR A 90 7.31 -14.75 -18.24
CA TYR A 90 6.56 -15.99 -18.04
C TYR A 90 6.16 -16.59 -19.38
N ALA A 91 6.32 -17.91 -19.52
CA ALA A 91 5.79 -18.61 -20.69
C ALA A 91 4.27 -18.66 -20.61
N SER A 92 3.58 -18.13 -21.64
CA SER A 92 2.14 -18.30 -21.78
C SER A 92 1.85 -19.70 -22.27
N SER A 93 1.20 -20.52 -21.44
CA SER A 93 0.63 -21.80 -21.87
C SER A 93 -0.67 -21.52 -22.63
N GLY A 94 -0.62 -21.65 -23.96
CA GLY A 94 -1.80 -21.55 -24.81
C GLY A 94 -2.87 -22.56 -24.38
N SER A 95 -4.11 -22.10 -24.23
CA SER A 95 -5.26 -22.96 -23.99
C SER A 95 -5.77 -23.51 -25.32
N GLY A 96 -5.63 -24.83 -25.55
CA GLY A 96 -6.23 -25.52 -26.70
C GLY A 96 -5.42 -26.70 -27.26
N PHE A 97 -6.14 -27.71 -27.76
CA PHE A 97 -5.60 -28.95 -28.36
C PHE A 97 -4.76 -28.73 -29.64
N LEU A 98 -4.74 -27.51 -30.20
CA LEU A 98 -3.84 -27.10 -31.27
C LEU A 98 -2.84 -26.08 -30.71
N LYS A 99 -1.61 -26.54 -30.43
CA LYS A 99 -0.44 -25.71 -30.13
C LYS A 99 -0.27 -24.63 -31.20
N ARG A 100 -0.75 -23.41 -30.95
CA ARG A 100 -0.44 -22.22 -31.73
C ARG A 100 0.02 -21.13 -30.78
N ASP A 101 1.27 -20.69 -31.03
CA ASP A 101 2.06 -19.64 -30.39
C ASP A 101 2.13 -19.63 -28.85
N LYS A 102 3.25 -20.13 -28.33
CA LYS A 102 3.69 -19.88 -26.95
C LYS A 102 4.11 -18.40 -26.86
N GLY A 103 3.18 -17.53 -26.47
CA GLY A 103 3.52 -16.14 -26.15
C GLY A 103 4.42 -16.07 -24.91
N VAL A 104 5.19 -14.99 -24.77
CA VAL A 104 5.97 -14.69 -23.56
C VAL A 104 5.38 -13.45 -22.92
N VAL A 105 4.96 -13.55 -21.66
CA VAL A 105 4.47 -12.40 -20.89
C VAL A 105 5.66 -11.75 -20.21
N SER A 106 6.00 -10.54 -20.61
CA SER A 106 6.99 -9.71 -19.94
C SER A 106 6.30 -8.94 -18.81
N ALA A 107 6.35 -9.51 -17.60
CA ALA A 107 5.70 -8.95 -16.41
C ALA A 107 6.51 -7.82 -15.78
N VAL A 108 7.83 -7.92 -15.83
CA VAL A 108 8.78 -6.84 -15.49
C VAL A 108 9.78 -6.76 -16.63
N ASP A 109 10.04 -5.56 -17.14
CA ASP A 109 10.91 -5.30 -18.29
C ASP A 109 11.86 -4.17 -17.96
N ARG A 110 13.10 -4.53 -17.63
CA ARG A 110 14.21 -3.60 -17.43
C ARG A 110 13.86 -2.46 -16.48
N VAL A 111 13.42 -2.84 -15.29
CA VAL A 111 13.09 -1.88 -14.23
C VAL A 111 14.29 -1.67 -13.34
N SER A 112 14.59 -0.41 -13.07
CA SER A 112 15.64 0.02 -12.16
C SER A 112 15.04 0.85 -11.03
N ILE A 113 15.30 0.48 -9.77
CA ILE A 113 14.74 1.10 -8.55
C ILE A 113 15.83 1.14 -7.50
N THR A 114 15.96 2.26 -6.80
CA THR A 114 16.84 2.41 -5.64
C THR A 114 16.01 2.83 -4.43
N LEU A 115 16.25 2.22 -3.28
CA LEU A 115 15.58 2.52 -2.02
C LEU A 115 16.64 2.67 -0.93
N LYS A 116 16.59 3.79 -0.20
CA LYS A 116 17.45 4.10 0.95
C LYS A 116 16.93 3.46 2.23
N LYS A 117 17.82 3.22 3.18
CA LYS A 117 17.40 2.73 4.50
C LYS A 117 16.46 3.73 5.18
N GLY A 118 15.35 3.24 5.73
CA GLY A 118 14.32 4.06 6.36
C GLY A 118 13.35 4.71 5.38
N GLU A 119 13.54 4.54 4.06
CA GLU A 119 12.66 5.12 3.02
C GLU A 119 11.46 4.21 2.74
N THR A 120 10.32 4.83 2.45
CA THR A 120 9.20 4.19 1.76
C THR A 120 9.23 4.53 0.27
N TYR A 121 9.41 3.51 -0.56
CA TYR A 121 9.22 3.60 -2.01
C TYR A 121 7.84 3.07 -2.40
N GLY A 122 6.98 3.95 -2.91
CA GLY A 122 5.67 3.62 -3.46
C GLY A 122 5.76 3.09 -4.89
N LEU A 123 5.18 1.93 -5.18
CA LEU A 123 5.04 1.38 -6.53
C LEU A 123 3.57 1.29 -6.93
N VAL A 124 3.18 2.05 -7.95
CA VAL A 124 1.77 2.28 -8.32
C VAL A 124 1.47 1.95 -9.76
N GLY A 125 0.21 1.68 -10.08
CA GLY A 125 -0.25 1.38 -11.44
C GLY A 125 -1.51 0.51 -11.46
N GLU A 126 -2.09 0.32 -12.65
CA GLU A 126 -3.27 -0.54 -12.86
C GLU A 126 -3.00 -1.99 -12.44
N SER A 127 -4.07 -2.75 -12.17
CA SER A 127 -3.96 -4.19 -11.89
C SER A 127 -3.27 -4.92 -13.05
N GLY A 128 -2.41 -5.88 -12.73
CA GLY A 128 -1.67 -6.67 -13.73
C GLY A 128 -0.50 -5.96 -14.41
N CYS A 129 -0.11 -4.74 -13.99
CA CYS A 129 1.03 -4.05 -14.60
C CYS A 129 2.42 -4.55 -14.14
N GLY A 130 2.51 -5.50 -13.21
CA GLY A 130 3.77 -6.11 -12.80
C GLY A 130 4.27 -5.79 -11.38
N LYS A 131 3.53 -4.99 -10.60
CA LYS A 131 3.93 -4.55 -9.24
C LYS A 131 4.20 -5.70 -8.28
N SER A 132 3.23 -6.61 -8.12
CA SER A 132 3.38 -7.79 -7.25
C SER A 132 4.49 -8.72 -7.74
N THR A 133 4.72 -8.81 -9.06
CA THR A 133 5.87 -9.54 -9.61
C THR A 133 7.18 -8.90 -9.19
N MET A 134 7.29 -7.57 -9.27
CA MET A 134 8.47 -6.85 -8.79
C MET A 134 8.69 -7.07 -7.29
N GLY A 135 7.64 -6.99 -6.47
CA GLY A 135 7.70 -7.31 -5.04
C GLY A 135 8.24 -8.72 -4.76
N ARG A 136 7.77 -9.74 -5.51
CA ARG A 136 8.26 -11.13 -5.39
C ARG A 136 9.72 -11.30 -5.83
N LEU A 137 10.19 -10.54 -6.83
CA LEU A 137 11.60 -10.54 -7.23
C LEU A 137 12.48 -9.99 -6.09
N ILE A 138 12.08 -8.86 -5.50
CA ILE A 138 12.81 -8.19 -4.41
C ILE A 138 12.80 -9.05 -3.13
N ALA A 139 11.68 -9.71 -2.82
CA ALA A 139 11.58 -10.64 -1.70
C ALA A 139 12.33 -11.98 -1.92
N GLY A 140 12.94 -12.19 -3.09
CA GLY A 140 13.66 -13.42 -3.42
C GLY A 140 12.75 -14.64 -3.61
N LEU A 141 11.44 -14.44 -3.80
CA LEU A 141 10.47 -15.52 -4.03
C LEU A 141 10.50 -16.02 -5.49
N GLU A 142 10.94 -15.17 -6.41
CA GLU A 142 11.16 -15.52 -7.80
C GLU A 142 12.51 -14.98 -8.29
N PRO A 143 13.28 -15.72 -9.11
CA PRO A 143 14.50 -15.21 -9.68
C PRO A 143 14.22 -14.27 -10.87
N PRO A 144 14.98 -13.18 -11.05
CA PRO A 144 14.91 -12.37 -12.26
C PRO A 144 15.35 -13.18 -13.48
N SER A 145 14.74 -12.95 -14.64
CA SER A 145 15.19 -13.48 -15.93
C SER A 145 16.29 -12.63 -16.58
N GLY A 146 16.57 -11.44 -16.04
CA GLY A 146 17.66 -10.55 -16.43
C GLY A 146 17.80 -9.39 -15.43
N GLY A 147 18.93 -8.69 -15.50
CA GLY A 147 19.29 -7.64 -14.53
C GLY A 147 19.83 -8.22 -13.21
N ALA A 148 19.96 -7.36 -12.21
CA ALA A 148 20.44 -7.70 -10.87
C ALA A 148 19.61 -7.02 -9.79
N ILE A 149 19.58 -7.63 -8.59
CA ILE A 149 18.94 -7.07 -7.40
C ILE A 149 19.95 -7.18 -6.27
N GLU A 150 20.28 -6.07 -5.64
CA GLU A 150 21.24 -6.00 -4.54
C GLU A 150 20.54 -5.50 -3.27
N LEU A 151 20.76 -6.18 -2.14
CA LEU A 151 20.24 -5.80 -0.82
C LEU A 151 21.40 -5.61 0.16
N GLY A 152 21.59 -4.40 0.69
CA GLY A 152 22.73 -4.03 1.53
C GLY A 152 24.06 -4.37 0.86
N GLY A 153 24.17 -4.09 -0.44
CA GLY A 153 25.34 -4.40 -1.27
C GLY A 153 25.55 -5.88 -1.62
N ARG A 154 24.59 -6.77 -1.32
CA ARG A 154 24.66 -8.20 -1.64
C ARG A 154 23.75 -8.55 -2.82
N ASP A 155 24.32 -9.03 -3.92
CA ASP A 155 23.54 -9.47 -5.10
C ASP A 155 22.79 -10.78 -4.83
N LEU A 156 21.46 -10.72 -4.96
CA LEU A 156 20.54 -11.84 -4.70
C LEU A 156 20.81 -13.03 -5.62
N ALA A 157 21.26 -12.80 -6.85
CA ALA A 157 21.53 -13.86 -7.82
C ALA A 157 22.78 -14.69 -7.46
N THR A 158 23.67 -14.13 -6.63
CA THR A 158 24.93 -14.77 -6.24
C THR A 158 24.85 -15.52 -4.92
N LEU A 159 23.78 -15.32 -4.15
CA LEU A 159 23.60 -15.93 -2.84
C LEU A 159 23.49 -17.46 -2.96
N LYS A 160 24.22 -18.18 -2.10
CA LYS A 160 24.21 -19.65 -2.05
C LYS A 160 24.10 -20.14 -0.61
N GLY A 161 23.55 -21.35 -0.46
CA GLY A 161 23.52 -22.04 0.83
C GLY A 161 22.83 -21.23 1.92
N ARG A 162 23.55 -20.93 3.00
CA ARG A 162 23.00 -20.22 4.17
C ARG A 162 22.66 -18.76 3.87
N ASP A 163 23.41 -18.09 2.99
CA ASP A 163 23.17 -16.68 2.68
C ASP A 163 21.92 -16.47 1.82
N ALA A 164 21.59 -17.45 0.97
CA ALA A 164 20.33 -17.47 0.21
C ALA A 164 19.09 -17.67 1.09
N VAL A 165 19.26 -18.23 2.29
CA VAL A 165 18.16 -18.37 3.27
C VAL A 165 18.06 -17.14 4.16
N ARG A 166 19.20 -16.50 4.45
CA ARG A 166 19.30 -15.31 5.31
C ARG A 166 18.56 -14.11 4.73
N ILE A 167 18.46 -13.97 3.41
CA ILE A 167 17.67 -12.87 2.83
C ILE A 167 16.20 -12.92 3.24
N HIS A 168 15.63 -14.11 3.44
CA HIS A 168 14.27 -14.27 3.96
C HIS A 168 14.16 -13.97 5.47
N ARG A 169 15.20 -13.37 6.06
CA ARG A 169 15.16 -12.69 7.35
C ARG A 169 15.21 -11.18 7.15
N ASP A 170 16.08 -10.72 6.25
CA ASP A 170 16.33 -9.31 5.97
C ASP A 170 15.17 -8.65 5.18
N VAL A 171 14.47 -9.42 4.34
CA VAL A 171 13.28 -8.98 3.58
C VAL A 171 12.07 -9.81 3.95
N GLN A 172 10.98 -9.17 4.35
CA GLN A 172 9.69 -9.82 4.63
C GLN A 172 8.60 -9.26 3.71
N MET A 173 7.54 -10.04 3.52
CA MET A 173 6.42 -9.67 2.64
C MET A 173 5.12 -9.64 3.42
N MET A 174 4.36 -8.56 3.28
CA MET A 174 2.96 -8.48 3.64
C MET A 174 2.15 -8.71 2.38
N PHE A 175 1.37 -9.79 2.36
CA PHE A 175 0.56 -10.18 1.22
C PHE A 175 -0.78 -9.43 1.20
N GLN A 176 -1.33 -9.25 0.00
CA GLN A 176 -2.64 -8.62 -0.24
C GLN A 176 -3.77 -9.29 0.57
N ASP A 177 -3.76 -10.62 0.64
CA ASP A 177 -4.71 -11.39 1.45
C ASP A 177 -3.98 -11.96 2.67
N SER A 178 -4.07 -11.26 3.80
CA SER A 178 -3.49 -11.69 5.07
C SER A 178 -4.04 -13.03 5.56
N TYR A 179 -5.29 -13.36 5.25
CA TYR A 179 -5.89 -14.63 5.66
C TYR A 179 -5.32 -15.79 4.84
N ALA A 180 -5.24 -15.64 3.51
CA ALA A 180 -4.66 -16.65 2.63
C ALA A 180 -3.16 -16.89 2.89
N ALA A 181 -2.47 -15.92 3.50
CA ALA A 181 -1.07 -16.04 3.89
C ALA A 181 -0.85 -16.85 5.19
N MET A 182 -1.90 -17.30 5.88
CA MET A 182 -1.85 -18.03 7.15
C MET A 182 -2.46 -19.44 7.01
N ASP A 183 -1.89 -20.45 7.69
CA ASP A 183 -2.58 -21.76 7.80
C ASP A 183 -3.75 -21.61 8.79
N PRO A 184 -5.01 -21.80 8.35
CA PRO A 184 -6.19 -21.60 9.20
C PRO A 184 -6.29 -22.59 10.36
N ARG A 185 -5.45 -23.64 10.38
CA ARG A 185 -5.38 -24.64 11.45
C ARG A 185 -4.30 -24.35 12.48
N MET A 186 -3.48 -23.32 12.26
CA MET A 186 -2.50 -22.85 13.23
C MET A 186 -3.11 -21.74 14.07
N ARG A 187 -2.74 -21.73 15.35
CA ARG A 187 -3.05 -20.61 16.25
C ARG A 187 -2.15 -19.42 15.96
N ILE A 188 -2.54 -18.22 16.43
CA ILE A 188 -1.76 -17.00 16.22
C ILE A 188 -0.36 -17.10 16.83
N ASP A 189 -0.21 -17.69 18.02
CA ASP A 189 1.11 -17.94 18.64
C ASP A 189 2.05 -18.74 17.72
N GLN A 190 1.53 -19.78 17.06
CA GLN A 190 2.26 -20.62 16.13
C GLN A 190 2.58 -19.88 14.83
N ILE A 191 1.64 -19.10 14.30
CA ILE A 191 1.83 -18.31 13.07
C ILE A 191 2.93 -17.26 13.25
N LEU A 192 2.98 -16.60 14.41
CA LEU A 192 4.02 -15.62 14.73
C LEU A 192 5.36 -16.27 15.08
N ALA A 193 5.36 -17.47 15.68
CA ALA A 193 6.59 -18.20 15.98
C ALA A 193 7.25 -18.85 14.75
N GLU A 194 6.47 -19.14 13.70
CA GLU A 194 6.91 -19.91 12.54
C GLU A 194 8.14 -19.31 11.83
N PRO A 195 8.18 -18.01 11.45
CA PRO A 195 9.33 -17.44 10.75
C PRO A 195 10.63 -17.56 11.56
N MET A 196 10.55 -17.27 12.86
CA MET A 196 11.68 -17.39 13.79
C MET A 196 12.17 -18.84 13.91
N SER A 197 11.24 -19.79 13.95
CA SER A 197 11.54 -21.23 14.04
C SER A 197 12.22 -21.75 12.78
N ILE A 198 11.73 -21.35 11.59
CA ILE A 198 12.32 -21.71 10.28
C ILE A 198 13.73 -21.16 10.17
N GLN A 199 13.93 -19.90 10.54
CA GLN A 199 15.23 -19.21 10.49
C GLN A 199 16.16 -19.56 11.66
N LYS A 200 15.70 -20.37 12.62
CA LYS A 200 16.42 -20.76 13.83
C LYS A 200 16.91 -19.54 14.63
N THR A 201 16.05 -18.52 14.71
CA THR A 201 16.32 -17.27 15.43
C THR A 201 15.73 -17.34 16.84
N GLY A 202 16.59 -17.51 17.83
CA GLY A 202 16.21 -17.54 19.24
C GLY A 202 15.73 -18.91 19.74
N ASN A 203 15.72 -19.09 21.07
CA ASN A 203 15.11 -20.22 21.75
C ASN A 203 13.63 -19.96 22.06
N MET A 204 12.91 -20.98 22.54
CA MET A 204 11.48 -20.89 22.86
C MET A 204 11.10 -19.69 23.74
N ARG A 205 11.92 -19.36 24.75
CA ARG A 205 11.67 -18.23 25.64
C ARG A 205 11.87 -16.89 24.94
N GLN A 206 12.88 -16.79 24.08
CA GLN A 206 13.15 -15.60 23.29
C GLN A 206 12.08 -15.36 22.22
N ILE A 207 11.60 -16.43 21.58
CA ILE A 207 10.49 -16.37 20.62
C ILE A 207 9.22 -15.87 21.32
N ALA A 208 8.85 -16.45 22.46
CA ALA A 208 7.68 -15.99 23.20
C ALA A 208 7.77 -14.52 23.61
N ALA A 209 8.94 -14.07 24.10
CA ALA A 209 9.15 -12.67 24.46
C ALA A 209 9.03 -11.73 23.25
N ARG A 210 9.60 -12.11 22.09
CA ARG A 210 9.50 -11.32 20.86
C ARG A 210 8.07 -11.23 20.33
N ILE A 211 7.30 -12.31 20.42
CA ILE A 211 5.90 -12.33 20.01
C ILE A 211 5.06 -11.35 20.85
N MET A 212 5.27 -11.32 22.17
CA MET A 212 4.57 -10.40 23.07
C MET A 212 4.88 -8.94 22.72
N GLU A 213 6.16 -8.61 22.53
CA GLU A 213 6.60 -7.28 22.13
C GLU A 213 5.92 -6.81 20.83
N ILE A 214 5.88 -7.67 19.82
CA ILE A 214 5.32 -7.32 18.51
C ILE A 214 3.80 -7.14 18.58
N ILE A 215 3.10 -8.00 19.32
CA ILE A 215 1.64 -7.88 19.48
C ILE A 215 1.26 -6.56 20.12
N GLU A 216 2.01 -6.13 21.13
CA GLU A 216 1.85 -4.83 21.76
C GLU A 216 2.14 -3.70 20.76
N GLN A 217 3.24 -3.77 20.01
CA GLN A 217 3.60 -2.79 18.97
C GLN A 217 2.50 -2.61 17.91
N VAL A 218 1.82 -3.69 17.49
CA VAL A 218 0.71 -3.59 16.52
C VAL A 218 -0.64 -3.25 17.15
N GLY A 219 -0.66 -2.93 18.44
CA GLY A 219 -1.88 -2.55 19.17
C GLY A 219 -2.87 -3.69 19.33
N LEU A 220 -2.39 -4.92 19.53
CA LEU A 220 -3.18 -6.10 19.85
C LEU A 220 -2.86 -6.58 21.28
N THR A 221 -3.73 -7.43 21.84
CA THR A 221 -3.57 -7.97 23.20
C THR A 221 -3.16 -9.44 23.18
N GLU A 222 -2.60 -9.94 24.29
CA GLU A 222 -2.17 -11.34 24.40
C GLU A 222 -3.31 -12.37 24.23
N GLU A 223 -4.56 -11.94 24.44
CA GLU A 223 -5.77 -12.76 24.29
C GLU A 223 -6.00 -13.26 22.85
N ILE A 224 -5.24 -12.75 21.87
CA ILE A 224 -5.33 -13.23 20.49
C ILE A 224 -4.55 -14.52 20.27
N LEU A 225 -3.58 -14.83 21.14
CA LEU A 225 -2.50 -15.79 20.86
C LEU A 225 -3.00 -17.23 20.75
N ASP A 226 -4.01 -17.60 21.52
CA ASP A 226 -4.60 -18.94 21.57
C ASP A 226 -5.74 -19.15 20.56
N ARG A 227 -6.06 -18.11 19.77
CA ARG A 227 -7.12 -18.11 18.78
C ARG A 227 -6.60 -18.45 17.38
N TYR A 228 -7.51 -18.68 16.45
CA TYR A 228 -7.25 -19.03 15.06
C TYR A 228 -7.60 -17.87 14.11
N PRO A 229 -7.01 -17.81 12.90
CA PRO A 229 -7.24 -16.72 11.94
C PRO A 229 -8.71 -16.41 11.65
N HIS A 230 -9.57 -17.43 11.55
CA HIS A 230 -10.99 -17.26 11.21
C HIS A 230 -11.82 -16.56 12.31
N GLU A 231 -11.23 -16.31 13.48
CA GLU A 231 -11.89 -15.65 14.60
C GLU A 231 -11.68 -14.13 14.61
N PHE A 232 -10.94 -13.57 13.64
CA PHE A 232 -10.54 -12.16 13.60
C PHE A 232 -11.21 -11.38 12.46
N SER A 233 -11.37 -10.06 12.65
CA SER A 233 -11.78 -9.16 11.57
C SER A 233 -10.67 -8.97 10.53
N GLY A 234 -11.01 -8.47 9.34
CA GLY A 234 -10.02 -8.19 8.29
C GLY A 234 -8.91 -7.24 8.77
N GLY A 235 -9.26 -6.18 9.51
CA GLY A 235 -8.27 -5.25 10.08
C GLY A 235 -7.35 -5.90 11.12
N GLN A 236 -7.90 -6.77 11.97
CA GLN A 236 -7.09 -7.52 12.93
C GLN A 236 -6.17 -8.51 12.23
N LEU A 237 -6.66 -9.21 11.21
CA LEU A 237 -5.83 -10.10 10.38
C LEU A 237 -4.70 -9.35 9.68
N GLN A 238 -4.95 -8.13 9.22
CA GLN A 238 -3.91 -7.30 8.61
C GLN A 238 -2.83 -6.93 9.63
N ARG A 239 -3.21 -6.54 10.85
CA ARG A 239 -2.26 -6.28 11.93
C ARG A 239 -1.48 -7.52 12.35
N ILE A 240 -2.12 -8.69 12.40
CA ILE A 240 -1.45 -9.98 12.66
C ILE A 240 -0.48 -10.33 11.52
N GLY A 241 -0.87 -10.09 10.27
CA GLY A 241 -0.01 -10.26 9.10
C GLY A 241 1.22 -9.35 9.15
N PHE A 242 1.02 -8.09 9.56
CA PHE A 242 2.10 -7.14 9.77
C PHE A 242 3.01 -7.58 10.92
N ALA A 243 2.45 -7.94 12.07
CA ALA A 243 3.17 -8.49 13.20
C ALA A 243 4.06 -9.67 12.79
N ARG A 244 3.52 -10.62 12.01
CA ARG A 244 4.28 -11.76 11.49
C ARG A 244 5.52 -11.32 10.70
N SER A 245 5.40 -10.29 9.86
CA SER A 245 6.54 -9.74 9.10
C SER A 245 7.60 -9.08 9.98
N LEU A 246 7.26 -8.60 11.18
CA LEU A 246 8.18 -7.95 12.11
C LEU A 246 8.96 -8.94 13.01
N THR A 247 8.55 -10.22 13.03
CA THR A 247 9.11 -11.26 13.92
C THR A 247 10.63 -11.45 13.77
N LEU A 248 11.13 -11.28 12.55
CA LEU A 248 12.54 -11.47 12.21
C LEU A 248 13.38 -10.19 12.25
N ALA A 249 12.76 -9.05 12.60
CA ALA A 249 13.35 -7.71 12.54
C ALA A 249 13.99 -7.42 11.16
N PRO A 250 13.17 -7.34 10.09
CA PRO A 250 13.66 -7.13 8.74
C PRO A 250 14.18 -5.71 8.52
N ASP A 251 15.04 -5.55 7.52
CA ASP A 251 15.47 -4.23 7.03
C ASP A 251 14.45 -3.65 6.03
N LEU A 252 13.79 -4.54 5.26
CA LEU A 252 12.82 -4.18 4.22
C LEU A 252 11.53 -5.01 4.34
N ILE A 253 10.39 -4.33 4.25
CA ILE A 253 9.08 -4.97 4.10
C ILE A 253 8.50 -4.63 2.72
N VAL A 254 8.20 -5.68 1.95
CA VAL A 254 7.42 -5.56 0.71
C VAL A 254 5.94 -5.64 1.08
N ALA A 255 5.24 -4.53 1.02
CA ALA A 255 3.83 -4.44 1.33
C ALA A 255 2.99 -4.45 0.04
N ASP A 256 2.46 -5.61 -0.33
CA ASP A 256 1.69 -5.82 -1.56
C ASP A 256 0.20 -5.61 -1.32
N GLU A 257 -0.29 -4.41 -1.63
CA GLU A 257 -1.66 -3.96 -1.37
C GLU A 257 -2.12 -4.20 0.09
N PRO A 258 -1.39 -3.69 1.10
CA PRO A 258 -1.58 -4.06 2.50
C PRO A 258 -2.91 -3.58 3.11
N VAL A 259 -3.69 -2.78 2.39
CA VAL A 259 -4.94 -2.18 2.91
C VAL A 259 -6.11 -2.28 1.94
N SER A 260 -5.96 -2.93 0.77
CA SER A 260 -6.96 -2.85 -0.31
C SER A 260 -8.30 -3.54 0.01
N ALA A 261 -8.31 -4.50 0.93
CA ALA A 261 -9.51 -5.22 1.35
C ALA A 261 -10.18 -4.65 2.62
N LEU A 262 -9.75 -3.48 3.10
CA LEU A 262 -10.21 -2.91 4.37
C LEU A 262 -11.09 -1.67 4.17
N ASP A 263 -11.99 -1.43 5.12
CA ASP A 263 -12.78 -0.19 5.19
C ASP A 263 -11.87 1.02 5.44
N VAL A 264 -12.22 2.19 4.90
CA VAL A 264 -11.40 3.43 4.91
C VAL A 264 -10.86 3.79 6.31
N SER A 265 -11.69 3.67 7.36
CA SER A 265 -11.27 3.98 8.73
C SER A 265 -10.21 3.02 9.27
N VAL A 266 -10.28 1.74 8.89
CA VAL A 266 -9.31 0.70 9.27
C VAL A 266 -8.04 0.84 8.44
N GLN A 267 -8.15 1.19 7.15
CA GLN A 267 -6.99 1.50 6.31
C GLN A 267 -6.13 2.59 6.98
N ALA A 268 -6.74 3.71 7.36
CA ALA A 268 -6.03 4.82 8.01
C ALA A 268 -5.29 4.38 9.29
N GLN A 269 -5.92 3.55 10.13
CA GLN A 269 -5.29 3.02 11.34
C GLN A 269 -4.07 2.15 11.03
N VAL A 270 -4.16 1.28 10.01
CA VAL A 270 -3.03 0.41 9.61
C VAL A 270 -1.90 1.24 9.01
N LEU A 271 -2.20 2.24 8.18
CA LEU A 271 -1.20 3.12 7.58
C LEU A 271 -0.47 3.96 8.63
N ASN A 272 -1.19 4.50 9.62
CA ASN A 272 -0.58 5.22 10.74
C ASN A 272 0.35 4.32 11.54
N LEU A 273 -0.10 3.10 11.88
CA LEU A 273 0.73 2.12 12.55
C LEU A 273 2.01 1.79 11.76
N MET A 274 1.91 1.62 10.44
CA MET A 274 3.08 1.35 9.61
C MET A 274 4.09 2.51 9.63
N LYS A 275 3.62 3.76 9.61
CA LYS A 275 4.46 4.96 9.75
C LYS A 275 5.12 5.07 11.12
N ASP A 276 4.36 4.84 12.18
CA ASP A 276 4.88 4.91 13.55
C ASP A 276 6.01 3.88 13.74
N LEU A 277 5.79 2.64 13.29
CA LEU A 277 6.82 1.61 13.34
C LEU A 277 7.98 1.86 12.36
N GLN A 278 7.77 2.58 11.26
CA GLN A 278 8.87 3.04 10.39
C GLN A 278 9.84 3.91 11.18
N ALA A 279 9.31 4.93 11.85
CA ALA A 279 10.08 5.90 12.60
C ALA A 279 10.75 5.26 13.83
N GLU A 280 10.04 4.37 14.52
CA GLU A 280 10.53 3.75 15.75
C GLU A 280 11.58 2.66 15.49
N LEU A 281 11.43 1.86 14.44
CA LEU A 281 12.27 0.71 14.14
C LEU A 281 13.26 0.93 12.98
N GLY A 282 13.18 2.07 12.29
CA GLY A 282 14.00 2.34 11.10
C GLY A 282 13.69 1.42 9.93
N LEU A 283 12.43 0.98 9.80
CA LEU A 283 12.01 0.07 8.73
C LEU A 283 12.01 0.78 7.37
N SER A 284 12.25 0.01 6.33
CA SER A 284 12.10 0.47 4.95
C SER A 284 10.95 -0.28 4.28
N TYR A 285 10.23 0.39 3.38
CA TYR A 285 9.07 -0.21 2.73
C TYR A 285 9.14 -0.11 1.20
N LEU A 286 8.90 -1.23 0.53
CA LEU A 286 8.37 -1.20 -0.83
C LEU A 286 6.85 -1.29 -0.74
N PHE A 287 6.17 -0.17 -0.90
CA PHE A 287 4.72 -0.06 -0.74
C PHE A 287 4.02 -0.14 -2.09
N ILE A 288 3.37 -1.27 -2.37
CA ILE A 288 2.65 -1.51 -3.63
C ILE A 288 1.16 -1.22 -3.41
N SER A 289 0.58 -0.38 -4.26
CA SER A 289 -0.86 -0.13 -4.27
C SER A 289 -1.34 0.27 -5.65
N HIS A 290 -2.64 0.20 -5.88
CA HIS A 290 -3.30 0.83 -7.02
C HIS A 290 -3.95 2.18 -6.66
N ASP A 291 -4.04 2.51 -5.36
CA ASP A 291 -4.56 3.78 -4.85
C ASP A 291 -3.41 4.77 -4.64
N LEU A 292 -3.38 5.82 -5.45
CA LEU A 292 -2.35 6.84 -5.41
C LEU A 292 -2.42 7.72 -4.16
N ALA A 293 -3.61 7.95 -3.58
CA ALA A 293 -3.76 8.75 -2.37
C ALA A 293 -3.15 8.05 -1.16
N VAL A 294 -3.37 6.73 -1.06
CA VAL A 294 -2.73 5.89 -0.03
C VAL A 294 -1.21 5.90 -0.19
N VAL A 295 -0.70 5.80 -1.43
CA VAL A 295 0.75 5.83 -1.66
C VAL A 295 1.33 7.22 -1.38
N GLN A 296 0.67 8.29 -1.79
CA GLN A 296 1.10 9.66 -1.48
C GLN A 296 1.21 9.88 0.03
N TYR A 297 0.28 9.32 0.80
CA TYR A 297 0.33 9.40 2.25
C TYR A 297 1.55 8.67 2.80
N MET A 298 1.84 7.46 2.34
CA MET A 298 2.85 6.59 2.93
C MET A 298 4.28 6.83 2.41
N ALA A 299 4.44 7.16 1.14
CA ALA A 299 5.72 7.09 0.44
C ALA A 299 6.50 8.40 0.40
N ASP A 300 7.83 8.28 0.45
CA ASP A 300 8.76 9.39 0.21
C ASP A 300 8.92 9.61 -1.30
N ARG A 301 9.01 8.51 -2.06
CA ARG A 301 9.12 8.50 -3.52
C ARG A 301 8.12 7.54 -4.13
N ILE A 302 7.65 7.88 -5.33
CA ILE A 302 6.70 7.07 -6.11
C ILE A 302 7.31 6.70 -7.44
N GLY A 303 7.25 5.42 -7.80
CA GLY A 303 7.44 4.90 -9.14
C GLY A 303 6.11 4.43 -9.73
N VAL A 304 5.73 4.99 -10.87
CA VAL A 304 4.52 4.62 -11.61
C VAL A 304 4.87 3.56 -12.64
N MET A 305 4.28 2.38 -12.53
CA MET A 305 4.50 1.23 -13.39
C MET A 305 3.36 1.03 -14.39
N TYR A 306 3.70 0.93 -15.67
CA TYR A 306 2.76 0.58 -16.73
C TYR A 306 3.32 -0.57 -17.58
N LEU A 307 2.57 -1.68 -17.63
CA LEU A 307 2.95 -2.91 -18.34
C LEU A 307 4.44 -3.22 -18.13
N GLY A 308 4.87 -3.49 -16.90
CA GLY A 308 6.21 -3.98 -16.58
C GLY A 308 7.33 -2.95 -16.67
N ARG A 309 7.05 -1.67 -16.96
CA ARG A 309 8.07 -0.60 -17.02
C ARG A 309 7.69 0.54 -16.08
N ILE A 310 8.70 1.20 -15.51
CA ILE A 310 8.51 2.49 -14.84
C ILE A 310 8.36 3.57 -15.91
N VAL A 311 7.25 4.31 -15.86
CA VAL A 311 6.94 5.38 -16.80
C VAL A 311 7.15 6.77 -16.21
N GLU A 312 7.14 6.87 -14.88
CA GLU A 312 7.36 8.11 -14.15
C GLU A 312 7.82 7.79 -12.74
N GLU A 313 8.71 8.61 -12.20
CA GLU A 313 9.24 8.41 -10.85
C GLU A 313 9.77 9.71 -10.25
N GLY A 314 9.52 9.95 -8.97
CA GLY A 314 10.03 11.14 -8.29
C GLY A 314 9.59 11.20 -6.83
N PRO A 315 9.81 12.34 -6.15
CA PRO A 315 9.21 12.60 -4.84
C PRO A 315 7.69 12.41 -4.91
N ALA A 316 7.11 11.77 -3.88
CA ALA A 316 5.70 11.39 -3.90
C ALA A 316 4.77 12.58 -4.16
N LYS A 317 5.04 13.71 -3.50
CA LYS A 317 4.29 14.96 -3.69
C LYS A 317 4.35 15.46 -5.14
N GLU A 318 5.54 15.50 -5.74
CA GLU A 318 5.74 16.00 -7.11
C GLU A 318 5.07 15.12 -8.16
N VAL A 319 5.11 13.79 -8.00
CA VAL A 319 4.46 12.86 -8.95
C VAL A 319 2.93 13.04 -8.93
N VAL A 320 2.35 13.34 -7.77
CA VAL A 320 0.89 13.49 -7.62
C VAL A 320 0.42 14.89 -7.98
N GLU A 321 1.11 15.94 -7.55
CA GLU A 321 0.72 17.33 -7.83
C GLU A 321 1.08 17.76 -9.25
N ASN A 322 2.25 17.33 -9.75
CA ASN A 322 2.81 17.74 -11.04
C ASN A 322 3.08 16.54 -11.98
N PRO A 323 2.10 15.65 -12.24
CA PRO A 323 2.34 14.46 -13.06
C PRO A 323 2.79 14.82 -14.47
N LYS A 324 3.94 14.27 -14.89
CA LYS A 324 4.54 14.49 -16.21
C LYS A 324 4.05 13.49 -17.24
N HIS A 325 3.76 12.25 -16.87
CA HIS A 325 3.33 11.23 -17.83
C HIS A 325 1.80 11.24 -17.99
N PRO A 326 1.25 11.22 -19.22
CA PRO A 326 -0.20 11.20 -19.44
C PRO A 326 -0.93 10.05 -18.75
N TYR A 327 -0.29 8.89 -18.62
CA TYR A 327 -0.81 7.77 -17.81
C TYR A 327 -0.96 8.11 -16.33
N THR A 328 0.06 8.70 -15.70
CA THR A 328 0.02 9.10 -14.29
C THR A 328 -1.07 10.13 -14.06
N LYS A 329 -1.16 11.14 -14.94
CA LYS A 329 -2.24 12.13 -14.91
C LYS A 329 -3.62 11.47 -15.02
N ALA A 330 -3.77 10.49 -15.90
CA ALA A 330 -5.02 9.76 -16.05
C ALA A 330 -5.38 8.88 -14.83
N LEU A 331 -4.38 8.33 -14.12
CA LEU A 331 -4.62 7.66 -12.84
C LEU A 331 -5.11 8.64 -11.78
N ILE A 332 -4.47 9.81 -11.65
CA ILE A 332 -4.85 10.86 -10.70
C ILE A 332 -6.26 11.38 -10.99
N ASP A 333 -6.56 11.66 -12.26
CA ASP A 333 -7.86 12.18 -12.70
C ASP A 333 -8.99 11.17 -12.48
N SER A 334 -8.68 9.89 -12.25
CA SER A 334 -9.65 8.83 -11.95
C SER A 334 -9.98 8.68 -10.46
N ILE A 335 -9.25 9.38 -9.57
CA ILE A 335 -9.46 9.32 -8.12
C ILE A 335 -10.75 10.08 -7.77
N PRO A 336 -11.75 9.44 -7.15
CA PRO A 336 -12.98 10.12 -6.74
C PRO A 336 -12.68 11.17 -5.68
N VAL A 337 -13.17 12.39 -5.85
CA VAL A 337 -13.10 13.42 -4.82
C VAL A 337 -14.39 13.37 -3.99
N PRO A 338 -14.30 13.24 -2.64
CA PRO A 338 -15.44 13.16 -1.75
C PRO A 338 -16.04 14.55 -1.48
N ASP A 339 -16.34 15.28 -2.55
CA ASP A 339 -17.05 16.55 -2.53
C ASP A 339 -18.12 16.49 -3.64
N PRO A 340 -19.42 16.50 -3.29
CA PRO A 340 -20.49 16.42 -4.27
C PRO A 340 -20.56 17.64 -5.21
N GLU A 341 -19.93 18.76 -4.87
CA GLU A 341 -19.79 19.93 -5.75
C GLU A 341 -18.57 19.82 -6.67
N PHE A 342 -17.65 18.89 -6.39
CA PHE A 342 -16.47 18.67 -7.21
C PHE A 342 -16.86 17.98 -8.52
N SER A 343 -16.71 18.72 -9.61
CA SER A 343 -16.71 18.16 -10.96
C SER A 343 -15.28 18.03 -11.45
N HIS A 344 -14.91 16.85 -11.94
CA HIS A 344 -13.64 16.69 -12.65
C HIS A 344 -13.64 17.61 -13.88
N ASP A 345 -12.50 18.25 -14.13
CA ASP A 345 -12.30 19.11 -15.29
C ASP A 345 -12.68 18.36 -16.58
N ASP A 346 -13.38 19.02 -17.49
CA ASP A 346 -13.69 18.50 -18.83
C ASP A 346 -12.41 18.13 -19.62
N GLN A 347 -11.26 18.70 -19.24
CA GLN A 347 -9.93 18.40 -19.79
C GLN A 347 -9.24 17.17 -19.15
N ALA A 348 -9.85 16.50 -18.17
CA ALA A 348 -9.29 15.33 -17.51
C ALA A 348 -8.95 14.21 -18.51
N ILE A 349 -7.78 13.60 -18.35
CA ILE A 349 -7.36 12.50 -19.22
C ILE A 349 -8.07 11.24 -18.76
N LYS A 350 -9.02 10.76 -19.57
CA LYS A 350 -9.75 9.52 -19.28
C LYS A 350 -9.01 8.31 -19.81
N LEU A 351 -8.72 7.36 -18.93
CA LEU A 351 -8.28 6.02 -19.31
C LEU A 351 -9.41 5.33 -20.07
N THR A 352 -9.26 5.19 -21.38
CA THR A 352 -10.24 4.49 -22.23
C THR A 352 -9.71 3.12 -22.67
N GLY A 353 -10.61 2.16 -22.80
CA GLY A 353 -10.31 0.78 -23.19
C GLY A 353 -9.56 -0.04 -22.12
N GLU A 354 -9.40 -1.33 -22.39
CA GLU A 354 -8.62 -2.23 -21.53
C GLU A 354 -7.11 -2.06 -21.78
N PRO A 355 -6.25 -2.30 -20.77
CA PRO A 355 -4.81 -2.38 -20.98
C PRO A 355 -4.45 -3.42 -22.05
N PRO A 356 -3.50 -3.13 -22.97
CA PRO A 356 -3.00 -4.12 -23.91
C PRO A 356 -2.46 -5.37 -23.20
N SER A 357 -2.61 -6.52 -23.86
CA SER A 357 -2.10 -7.79 -23.32
C SER A 357 -0.59 -7.73 -23.07
N ALA A 358 -0.17 -8.10 -21.85
CA ALA A 358 1.24 -8.23 -21.50
C ALA A 358 1.96 -9.38 -22.26
N VAL A 359 1.22 -10.24 -22.96
CA VAL A 359 1.75 -11.30 -23.83
C VAL A 359 2.40 -10.72 -25.11
N ASN A 360 1.83 -9.63 -25.63
CA ASN A 360 2.30 -8.95 -26.83
C ASN A 360 2.21 -7.45 -26.61
N PRO A 361 3.11 -6.86 -25.80
CA PRO A 361 3.07 -5.45 -25.51
C PRO A 361 3.28 -4.62 -26.79
N PRO A 362 2.66 -3.44 -26.89
CA PRO A 362 2.89 -2.53 -28.02
C PRO A 362 4.38 -2.24 -28.21
N LYS A 363 4.84 -2.19 -29.47
CA LYS A 363 6.19 -1.71 -29.79
C LYS A 363 6.30 -0.22 -29.47
N GLY A 364 7.45 0.19 -28.95
CA GLY A 364 7.69 1.57 -28.54
C GLY A 364 7.12 1.85 -27.15
N CYS A 365 6.59 3.05 -26.94
CA CYS A 365 5.89 3.39 -25.71
C CYS A 365 4.68 2.47 -25.52
N ARG A 366 4.69 1.68 -24.43
CA ARG A 366 3.62 0.73 -24.13
C ARG A 366 2.25 1.40 -23.95
N PHE A 367 2.22 2.66 -23.48
CA PHE A 367 0.98 3.43 -23.29
C PHE A 367 0.46 4.10 -24.58
N ARG A 368 1.23 4.10 -25.67
CA ARG A 368 0.86 4.73 -26.96
C ARG A 368 -0.58 4.43 -27.43
N PRO A 369 -1.12 3.21 -27.35
CA PRO A 369 -2.48 2.93 -27.83
C PRO A 369 -3.61 3.63 -27.05
N ARG A 370 -3.34 4.05 -25.81
CA ARG A 370 -4.30 4.71 -24.90
C ARG A 370 -3.95 6.18 -24.64
N CYS A 371 -2.82 6.66 -25.16
CA CYS A 371 -2.33 8.01 -24.93
C CYS A 371 -3.00 8.99 -25.93
N PRO A 372 -3.66 10.07 -25.46
CA PRO A 372 -4.25 11.08 -26.34
C PRO A 372 -3.19 11.93 -27.07
N PHE A 373 -1.95 11.93 -26.59
CA PHE A 373 -0.81 12.66 -27.16
C PHE A 373 0.12 11.76 -27.97
N ALA A 374 -0.33 10.57 -28.39
CA ALA A 374 0.50 9.62 -29.11
C ALA A 374 0.94 10.14 -30.50
N GLY A 375 2.24 10.39 -30.67
CA GLY A 375 2.88 10.67 -31.96
C GLY A 375 3.54 9.46 -32.63
N GLU A 376 4.29 9.75 -33.70
CA GLU A 376 5.09 8.76 -34.46
C GLU A 376 6.36 8.35 -33.71
N GLU A 377 6.97 9.29 -32.99
CA GLU A 377 8.09 9.09 -32.05
C GLU A 377 7.79 8.02 -30.99
N CYS A 378 6.53 7.90 -30.57
CA CYS A 378 6.06 6.92 -29.59
C CYS A 378 6.18 5.46 -30.10
N LYS A 379 6.51 5.23 -31.37
CA LYS A 379 6.90 3.90 -31.88
C LYS A 379 8.25 3.43 -31.34
N ILE A 380 9.03 4.34 -30.75
CA ILE A 380 10.27 4.06 -30.02
C ILE A 380 9.98 4.23 -28.52
N GLN A 381 10.52 3.31 -27.71
CA GLN A 381 10.33 3.36 -26.26
C GLN A 381 11.18 4.51 -25.69
N PRO A 382 10.58 5.52 -25.04
CA PRO A 382 11.34 6.56 -24.37
C PRO A 382 12.11 5.97 -23.18
N LEU A 383 13.29 6.53 -22.91
CA LEU A 383 14.06 6.28 -21.69
C LEU A 383 13.56 7.21 -20.57
N LEU A 384 13.80 6.82 -19.32
CA LEU A 384 13.61 7.74 -18.19
C LEU A 384 14.61 8.89 -18.32
N THR A 385 14.15 10.12 -18.05
CA THR A 385 15.02 11.29 -17.94
C THR A 385 15.97 11.20 -16.73
N GLU A 386 17.04 12.00 -16.73
CA GLU A 386 18.06 12.03 -15.64
C GLU A 386 17.74 13.05 -14.53
N GLU A 387 16.54 13.61 -14.52
CA GLU A 387 16.08 14.58 -13.50
C GLU A 387 15.70 13.89 -12.19
N THR A 388 15.52 14.63 -11.10
CA THR A 388 14.97 14.09 -9.83
C THR A 388 13.57 13.51 -10.03
N HIS A 389 12.75 14.18 -10.84
CA HIS A 389 11.43 13.72 -11.27
C HIS A 389 11.52 13.20 -12.70
N ARG A 390 11.79 11.90 -12.79
CA ARG A 390 12.05 11.14 -14.01
C ARG A 390 10.75 10.79 -14.74
N VAL A 391 10.78 10.86 -16.06
CA VAL A 391 9.64 10.45 -16.89
C VAL A 391 10.13 9.77 -18.17
N ALA A 392 9.45 8.70 -18.59
CA ALA A 392 9.68 8.02 -19.85
C ALA A 392 8.56 8.40 -20.84
N CYS A 393 8.63 9.61 -21.40
CA CYS A 393 7.66 10.13 -22.35
C CYS A 393 8.34 11.02 -23.40
N HIS A 394 7.92 10.93 -24.66
CA HIS A 394 8.34 11.89 -25.70
C HIS A 394 7.57 13.21 -25.64
N HIS A 395 6.39 13.21 -25.01
CA HIS A 395 5.53 14.37 -24.81
C HIS A 395 5.16 14.51 -23.34
N PRO A 396 6.14 14.77 -22.44
CA PRO A 396 5.83 15.00 -21.05
C PRO A 396 4.90 16.20 -20.93
N LEU A 397 3.92 16.11 -20.03
CA LEU A 397 3.04 17.21 -19.71
C LEU A 397 3.88 18.35 -19.12
N LEU A 398 3.90 19.48 -19.81
CA LEU A 398 4.50 20.71 -19.31
C LEU A 398 3.44 21.41 -18.46
N GLN A 399 3.68 21.55 -17.16
CA GLN A 399 2.84 22.41 -16.34
C GLN A 399 3.39 23.84 -16.34
N MET A 400 2.51 24.80 -16.59
CA MET A 400 2.79 26.21 -16.35
C MET A 400 2.86 26.39 -14.84
N SER A 401 4.03 26.77 -14.31
CA SER A 401 4.13 27.26 -12.94
C SER A 401 3.18 28.45 -12.82
N THR A 402 2.11 28.33 -12.03
CA THR A 402 1.25 29.45 -11.67
C THR A 402 2.01 30.38 -10.73
N THR A 403 2.99 31.09 -11.26
CA THR A 403 3.52 32.31 -10.65
C THR A 403 2.76 33.45 -11.30
N GLN A 404 1.48 33.62 -10.93
CA GLN A 404 0.90 34.96 -11.03
C GLN A 404 1.42 35.73 -9.83
N GLU A 405 2.50 36.46 -10.08
CA GLU A 405 2.81 37.68 -9.34
C GLU A 405 1.52 38.47 -9.18
N VAL A 406 1.08 38.62 -7.93
CA VAL A 406 0.09 39.62 -7.55
C VAL A 406 0.79 40.97 -7.66
N ASP A 407 0.74 41.56 -8.85
CA ASP A 407 1.16 42.93 -9.11
C ASP A 407 0.01 43.67 -9.79
N ALA A 408 -0.80 44.36 -8.96
CA ALA A 408 -1.44 45.66 -9.19
C ALA A 408 -2.36 46.03 -8.01
#